data_AF-A0A2E8GY03-F1
#
_entry.id   AF-A0A2E8GY03-F1
#
_cell.length_a   1.000
_cell.length_b   1.000
_cell.length_c   1.000
_cell.angle_alpha   90.00
_cell.angle_beta   90.00
_cell.angle_gamma   90.00
#
_symmetry.space_group_name_H-M   'P 1'
#
loop_
_entity.id
_entity.type
_entity.pdbx_description
1 polymer ?
#
loop_
_entity_poly.entity_id
_entity_poly.type
_entity_poly.pdbx_seq_one_letter_code
_entity_poly.pdbx_strand_id
1 'polypeptide(L)'
;MKLKNIINLSLFVLTYAYSISLYDVYVQAGPAYGYDRYIVLDPNFIYTGGIGSGEESIYIQGNGAVIDLLEGTGIWIAGDSNNNITGSLDIDRCTIVNGGSYGINLSGYSTNSITNCNLINVHWGIQVNDDIHATIINCNLIDNTYGLALVGEDTNVELSYCNAWNNDYNYMLNCVG
;
A
#
# COMPACT_ATOMS: atom_id res chain seq x y z
N MET A 1 0.11 -40.98 -30.93
CA MET A 1 -0.39 -39.76 -30.28
C MET A 1 0.83 -38.92 -29.85
N LYS A 2 1.51 -38.35 -30.84
CA LYS A 2 1.67 -36.91 -31.12
C LYS A 2 2.64 -36.18 -30.16
N LEU A 3 3.92 -36.18 -30.55
CA LEU A 3 4.95 -35.23 -30.07
C LEU A 3 4.47 -33.76 -30.21
N LYS A 4 3.60 -33.47 -31.19
CA LYS A 4 2.89 -32.19 -31.35
C LYS A 4 2.02 -31.80 -30.15
N ASN A 5 1.52 -32.75 -29.36
CA ASN A 5 0.69 -32.44 -28.19
C ASN A 5 1.54 -32.09 -26.96
N ILE A 6 2.80 -32.53 -26.89
CA ILE A 6 3.71 -32.16 -25.79
C ILE A 6 4.20 -30.72 -25.97
N ILE A 7 4.49 -30.30 -27.21
CA ILE A 7 4.89 -28.92 -27.53
C ILE A 7 3.77 -27.91 -27.20
N ASN A 8 2.51 -28.29 -27.46
CA ASN A 8 1.35 -27.47 -27.09
C ASN A 8 1.03 -27.49 -25.59
N LEU A 9 1.40 -28.55 -24.87
CA LEU A 9 1.24 -28.62 -23.41
C LEU A 9 2.34 -27.84 -22.68
N SER A 10 3.56 -27.78 -23.24
CA SER A 10 4.65 -26.92 -22.73
C SER A 10 4.43 -25.43 -23.00
N LEU A 11 3.64 -25.05 -24.00
CA LEU A 11 3.26 -23.65 -24.24
C LEU A 11 2.24 -23.11 -23.22
N PHE A 12 1.53 -24.00 -22.51
CA PHE A 12 0.52 -23.62 -21.52
C PHE A 12 1.09 -23.44 -20.11
N VAL A 13 2.34 -23.84 -19.87
CA VAL A 13 3.02 -23.75 -18.56
C VAL A 13 4.00 -22.56 -18.51
N LEU A 14 4.03 -21.73 -19.55
CA LEU A 14 4.89 -20.53 -19.64
C LEU A 14 4.11 -19.21 -19.55
N THR A 15 2.91 -19.20 -18.98
CA THR A 15 2.42 -17.98 -18.32
C THR A 15 3.23 -17.84 -17.04
N TYR A 16 4.49 -17.41 -17.17
CA TYR A 16 5.17 -16.74 -16.08
C TYR A 16 4.17 -15.71 -15.56
N ALA A 17 3.77 -15.84 -14.30
CA ALA A 17 3.11 -14.77 -13.60
C ALA A 17 4.14 -13.63 -13.57
N TYR A 18 4.12 -12.79 -14.60
CA TYR A 18 4.96 -11.61 -14.67
C TYR A 18 4.43 -10.70 -13.58
N SER A 19 5.16 -10.62 -12.47
CA SER A 19 4.93 -9.55 -11.53
C SER A 19 5.26 -8.23 -12.22
N ILE A 20 4.39 -7.25 -12.07
CA ILE A 20 4.58 -5.91 -12.64
C ILE A 20 5.15 -5.03 -11.52
N SER A 21 6.27 -4.35 -11.76
CA SER A 21 6.80 -3.40 -10.78
C SER A 21 5.77 -2.30 -10.50
N LEU A 22 5.40 -2.10 -9.23
CA LEU A 22 4.50 -1.01 -8.84
C LEU A 22 5.12 0.36 -9.19
N TYR A 23 6.45 0.47 -9.06
CA TYR A 23 7.19 1.67 -9.45
C TYR A 23 7.07 1.97 -10.95
N ASP A 24 7.14 0.95 -11.81
CA ASP A 24 7.01 1.15 -13.26
C ASP A 24 5.61 1.66 -13.63
N VAL A 25 4.57 1.20 -12.92
CA VAL A 25 3.20 1.70 -13.09
C VAL A 25 3.10 3.14 -12.60
N TYR A 26 3.69 3.43 -11.43
CA TYR A 26 3.69 4.76 -10.82
C TYR A 26 4.37 5.82 -11.72
N VAL A 27 5.55 5.54 -12.30
CA VAL A 27 6.23 6.51 -13.18
C VAL A 27 5.51 6.71 -14.52
N GLN A 28 4.72 5.72 -14.96
CA GLN A 28 3.89 5.81 -16.17
C GLN A 28 2.52 6.44 -15.90
N ALA A 29 2.09 6.51 -14.64
CA ALA A 29 0.81 7.09 -14.27
C ALA A 29 0.81 8.60 -14.52
N GLY A 30 -0.21 9.06 -15.25
CA GLY A 30 -0.49 10.48 -15.44
C GLY A 30 -1.40 11.04 -14.34
N PRO A 31 -1.57 12.37 -14.32
CA PRO A 31 -2.49 13.02 -13.40
C PRO A 31 -3.95 12.78 -13.79
N ALA A 32 -4.81 12.57 -12.79
CA ALA A 32 -6.26 12.54 -12.97
C ALA A 32 -7.00 12.83 -11.66
N TYR A 33 -8.22 13.38 -11.77
CA TYR A 33 -9.13 13.64 -10.64
C TYR A 33 -8.54 14.46 -9.48
N GLY A 34 -7.52 15.28 -9.76
CA GLY A 34 -6.85 16.11 -8.75
C GLY A 34 -5.59 15.48 -8.14
N TYR A 35 -5.22 14.27 -8.54
CA TYR A 35 -3.97 13.62 -8.16
C TYR A 35 -2.90 13.80 -9.24
N ASP A 36 -1.64 13.94 -8.82
CA ASP A 36 -0.48 13.99 -9.71
C ASP A 36 -0.24 12.63 -10.37
N ARG A 37 -0.50 11.56 -9.60
CA ARG A 37 -0.40 10.17 -10.05
C ARG A 37 -1.70 9.43 -9.78
N TYR A 38 -2.42 9.10 -10.85
CA TYR A 38 -3.61 8.25 -10.75
C TYR A 38 -3.31 6.85 -11.29
N ILE A 39 -3.04 5.93 -10.37
CA ILE A 39 -2.65 4.55 -10.66
C ILE A 39 -3.90 3.69 -10.72
N VAL A 40 -4.07 2.91 -11.78
CA VAL A 40 -5.14 1.91 -11.91
C VAL A 40 -4.51 0.54 -12.05
N LEU A 41 -4.77 -0.33 -11.06
CA LEU A 41 -4.27 -1.69 -11.05
C LEU A 41 -5.32 -2.64 -11.63
N ASP A 42 -4.87 -3.62 -12.40
CA ASP A 42 -5.70 -4.72 -12.90
C ASP A 42 -5.66 -5.88 -11.90
N PRO A 43 -6.82 -6.36 -11.41
CA PRO A 43 -6.88 -7.39 -10.36
C PRO A 43 -6.34 -8.75 -10.77
N ASN A 44 -6.06 -9.00 -12.05
CA ASN A 44 -5.50 -10.25 -12.53
C ASN A 44 -3.97 -10.30 -12.43
N PHE A 45 -3.33 -9.20 -12.00
CA PHE A 45 -1.88 -9.11 -11.85
C PHE A 45 -1.47 -8.95 -10.38
N ILE A 46 -0.28 -9.49 -10.08
CA ILE A 46 0.45 -9.19 -8.86
C ILE A 46 1.44 -8.09 -9.19
N TYR A 47 1.41 -7.02 -8.41
CA TYR A 47 2.38 -5.94 -8.50
C TYR A 47 3.46 -6.15 -7.45
N THR A 48 4.70 -5.81 -7.75
CA THR A 48 5.82 -6.03 -6.84
C THR A 48 6.56 -4.74 -6.48
N GLY A 49 7.06 -4.69 -5.25
CA GLY A 49 7.79 -3.55 -4.70
C GLY A 49 6.89 -2.44 -4.18
N GLY A 50 7.51 -1.40 -3.62
CA GLY A 50 6.84 -0.23 -3.07
C GLY A 50 7.09 1.04 -3.87
N ILE A 51 6.40 2.11 -3.51
CA ILE A 51 6.58 3.46 -4.05
C ILE A 51 6.55 4.47 -2.90
N GLY A 52 7.12 5.66 -3.13
CA GLY A 52 6.86 6.75 -2.21
C GLY A 52 7.29 8.10 -2.73
N SER A 53 6.74 9.13 -2.12
CA SER A 53 6.91 10.53 -2.52
C SER A 53 6.79 11.45 -1.32
N GLY A 54 7.35 12.65 -1.42
CA GLY A 54 7.04 13.74 -0.49
C GLY A 54 6.10 14.77 -1.09
N GLU A 55 6.17 14.98 -2.40
CA GLU A 55 5.59 16.15 -3.06
C GLU A 55 4.32 15.83 -3.86
N GLU A 56 4.18 14.59 -4.33
CA GLU A 56 3.07 14.23 -5.23
C GLU A 56 1.85 13.73 -4.46
N SER A 57 0.67 14.11 -4.93
CA SER A 57 -0.60 13.50 -4.54
C SER A 57 -0.84 12.23 -5.37
N ILE A 58 -0.95 11.09 -4.71
CA ILE A 58 -1.03 9.75 -5.34
C ILE A 58 -2.36 9.10 -4.99
N TYR A 59 -3.07 8.62 -6.01
CA TYR A 59 -4.22 7.73 -5.85
C TYR A 59 -3.92 6.36 -6.45
N ILE A 60 -4.13 5.30 -5.67
CA ILE A 60 -4.05 3.91 -6.13
C ILE A 60 -5.45 3.30 -6.16
N GLN A 61 -6.01 3.19 -7.37
CA GLN A 61 -7.20 2.41 -7.63
C GLN A 61 -6.84 0.93 -7.77
N GLY A 62 -6.89 0.19 -6.68
CA GLY A 62 -6.43 -1.19 -6.61
C GLY A 62 -7.29 -2.20 -7.34
N ASN A 63 -8.61 -1.98 -7.41
CA ASN A 63 -9.59 -2.90 -8.03
C ASN A 63 -9.53 -4.36 -7.53
N GLY A 64 -8.93 -4.63 -6.37
CA GLY A 64 -8.73 -5.96 -5.79
C GLY A 64 -7.35 -6.57 -6.08
N ALA A 65 -6.44 -5.84 -6.73
CA ALA A 65 -5.10 -6.30 -7.03
C ALA A 65 -4.26 -6.57 -5.77
N VAL A 66 -3.24 -7.41 -5.93
CA VAL A 66 -2.24 -7.71 -4.90
C VAL A 66 -0.97 -6.92 -5.17
N ILE A 67 -0.43 -6.29 -4.13
CA ILE A 67 0.89 -5.65 -4.11
C ILE A 67 1.77 -6.45 -3.16
N ASP A 68 2.72 -7.20 -3.69
CA ASP A 68 3.75 -7.91 -2.93
C ASP A 68 4.98 -7.02 -2.76
N LEU A 69 5.25 -6.58 -1.55
CA LEU A 69 6.34 -5.64 -1.26
C LEU A 69 7.73 -6.28 -1.33
N LEU A 70 7.83 -7.62 -1.46
CA LEU A 70 9.08 -8.38 -1.53
C LEU A 70 10.05 -8.04 -0.39
N GLU A 71 9.53 -7.96 0.82
CA GLU A 71 10.25 -7.56 2.04
C GLU A 71 10.85 -6.13 1.96
N GLY A 72 10.39 -5.32 1.01
CA GLY A 72 10.81 -3.94 0.84
C GLY A 72 10.21 -2.98 1.87
N THR A 73 10.57 -1.70 1.72
CA THR A 73 10.18 -0.64 2.66
C THR A 73 8.66 -0.44 2.77
N GLY A 74 7.91 -0.58 1.68
CA GLY A 74 6.46 -0.33 1.65
C GLY A 74 6.04 0.81 0.73
N ILE A 75 4.77 1.20 0.85
CA ILE A 75 4.21 2.39 0.20
C ILE A 75 4.25 3.54 1.20
N TRP A 76 4.83 4.68 0.83
CA TRP A 76 5.01 5.76 1.81
C TRP A 76 4.81 7.15 1.24
N ILE A 77 4.33 8.05 2.09
CA ILE A 77 4.33 9.49 1.84
C ILE A 77 5.04 10.21 2.99
N ALA A 78 5.79 11.26 2.66
CA ALA A 78 6.52 12.09 3.62
C ALA A 78 6.38 13.58 3.28
N GLY A 79 5.28 14.20 3.73
CA GLY A 79 5.06 15.64 3.58
C GLY A 79 5.93 16.47 4.53
N ASP A 80 5.93 17.80 4.38
CA ASP A 80 6.64 18.72 5.28
C ASP A 80 5.90 20.06 5.37
N SER A 81 5.32 20.33 6.53
CA SER A 81 4.57 21.57 6.82
C SER A 81 5.47 22.81 6.75
N ASN A 82 6.74 22.71 7.13
CA ASN A 82 7.67 23.85 7.16
C ASN A 82 8.05 24.32 5.75
N ASN A 83 8.01 23.39 4.79
CA ASN A 83 8.36 23.65 3.39
C ASN A 83 7.12 23.65 2.46
N ASN A 84 5.91 23.59 3.03
CA ASN A 84 4.64 23.54 2.30
C ASN A 84 4.59 22.40 1.26
N ILE A 85 5.14 21.25 1.64
CA ILE A 85 5.14 20.01 0.87
C ILE A 85 3.92 19.20 1.34
N THR A 86 2.97 18.94 0.45
CA THR A 86 1.64 18.41 0.78
C THR A 86 1.31 17.13 0.01
N GLY A 87 2.31 16.32 -0.35
CA GLY A 87 2.05 15.05 -1.03
C GLY A 87 1.09 14.19 -0.22
N SER A 88 0.20 13.45 -0.88
CA SER A 88 -0.83 12.65 -0.25
C SER A 88 -0.89 11.25 -0.84
N LEU A 89 -1.44 10.32 -0.08
CA LEU A 89 -1.60 8.94 -0.49
C LEU A 89 -3.00 8.44 -0.18
N ASP A 90 -3.76 8.21 -1.24
CA ASP A 90 -5.06 7.58 -1.18
C ASP A 90 -5.00 6.21 -1.86
N ILE A 91 -5.50 5.18 -1.18
CA ILE A 91 -5.49 3.80 -1.67
C ILE A 91 -6.86 3.18 -1.46
N ASP A 92 -7.40 2.56 -2.50
CA ASP A 92 -8.70 1.90 -2.47
C ASP A 92 -8.63 0.49 -3.08
N ARG A 93 -9.19 -0.50 -2.39
CA ARG A 93 -9.30 -1.90 -2.84
C ARG A 93 -7.97 -2.54 -3.25
N CYS A 94 -6.96 -2.55 -2.37
CA CYS A 94 -5.71 -3.29 -2.56
C CYS A 94 -5.53 -4.40 -1.49
N THR A 95 -4.77 -5.45 -1.82
CA THR A 95 -4.17 -6.33 -0.81
C THR A 95 -2.66 -6.15 -0.86
N ILE A 96 -2.07 -5.62 0.22
CA ILE A 96 -0.64 -5.32 0.34
C ILE A 96 -0.02 -6.38 1.25
N VAL A 97 1.04 -7.04 0.80
CA VAL A 97 1.62 -8.20 1.48
C VAL A 97 3.14 -8.16 1.57
N ASN A 98 3.69 -8.92 2.52
CA ASN A 98 5.12 -9.26 2.61
C ASN A 98 6.05 -8.02 2.65
N GLY A 99 5.77 -7.09 3.55
CA GLY A 99 6.53 -5.85 3.73
C GLY A 99 7.59 -5.97 4.82
N GLY A 100 8.83 -5.56 4.55
CA GLY A 100 9.93 -5.65 5.52
C GLY A 100 9.92 -4.54 6.55
N SER A 101 9.42 -3.35 6.19
CA SER A 101 9.22 -2.22 7.12
C SER A 101 7.73 -1.88 7.26
N TYR A 102 7.13 -1.31 6.24
CA TYR A 102 5.76 -0.82 6.28
C TYR A 102 4.93 -1.52 5.20
N GLY A 103 3.65 -1.74 5.46
CA GLY A 103 2.66 -1.87 4.39
C GLY A 103 2.42 -0.48 3.81
N ILE A 104 1.98 0.44 4.68
CA ILE A 104 1.79 1.86 4.39
C ILE A 104 2.43 2.70 5.50
N ASN A 105 3.20 3.72 5.13
CA ASN A 105 3.69 4.75 6.05
C ASN A 105 3.20 6.14 5.63
N LEU A 106 2.49 6.82 6.54
CA LEU A 106 2.04 8.19 6.38
C LEU A 106 2.82 9.08 7.35
N SER A 107 3.57 10.03 6.84
CA SER A 107 4.41 10.90 7.67
C SER A 107 4.45 12.35 7.20
N GLY A 108 4.63 13.25 8.15
CA GLY A 108 4.67 14.69 7.90
C GLY A 108 3.29 15.27 7.63
N TYR A 109 3.19 16.24 6.73
CA TYR A 109 1.97 17.05 6.58
C TYR A 109 1.12 16.62 5.37
N SER A 110 0.04 15.86 5.60
CA SER A 110 -0.87 15.44 4.52
C SER A 110 -2.23 14.94 4.99
N THR A 111 -3.20 14.90 4.07
CA THR A 111 -4.50 14.24 4.24
C THR A 111 -4.56 13.00 3.36
N ASN A 112 -4.94 11.86 3.94
CA ASN A 112 -4.83 10.55 3.31
C ASN A 112 -6.08 9.70 3.56
N SER A 113 -6.36 8.78 2.65
CA SER A 113 -7.52 7.88 2.70
C SER A 113 -7.13 6.46 2.31
N ILE A 114 -7.17 5.53 3.27
CA ILE A 114 -6.90 4.11 3.04
C ILE A 114 -8.21 3.34 3.22
N THR A 115 -8.76 2.80 2.13
CA THR A 115 -10.10 2.20 2.14
C THR A 115 -10.14 0.84 1.48
N ASN A 116 -10.95 -0.08 2.04
CA ASN A 116 -11.19 -1.40 1.46
C ASN A 116 -9.91 -2.22 1.24
N CYS A 117 -8.87 -2.01 2.06
CA CYS A 117 -7.56 -2.62 1.87
C CYS A 117 -7.29 -3.76 2.85
N ASN A 118 -6.48 -4.72 2.44
CA ASN A 118 -5.92 -5.74 3.32
C ASN A 118 -4.41 -5.53 3.43
N LEU A 119 -3.87 -5.58 4.64
CA LEU A 119 -2.44 -5.47 4.91
C LEU A 119 -2.00 -6.70 5.70
N ILE A 120 -1.19 -7.55 5.07
CA ILE A 120 -0.93 -8.92 5.52
C ILE A 120 0.57 -9.20 5.59
N ASN A 121 1.04 -9.75 6.71
CA ASN A 121 2.44 -10.15 6.86
C ASN A 121 3.42 -9.01 6.54
N VAL A 122 3.21 -7.87 7.18
CA VAL A 122 4.14 -6.73 7.14
C VAL A 122 4.58 -6.38 8.56
N HIS A 123 5.72 -5.70 8.72
CA HIS A 123 6.14 -5.30 10.07
C HIS A 123 5.18 -4.24 10.67
N TRP A 124 5.05 -3.07 10.06
CA TRP A 124 3.99 -2.10 10.38
C TRP A 124 2.92 -2.11 9.28
N GLY A 125 1.71 -2.56 9.58
CA GLY A 125 0.55 -2.54 8.67
C GLY A 125 0.35 -1.14 8.11
N ILE A 126 -0.21 -0.26 8.92
CA ILE A 126 -0.27 1.17 8.65
C ILE A 126 0.45 1.89 9.79
N GLN A 127 1.49 2.64 9.46
CA GLN A 127 2.11 3.59 10.38
C GLN A 127 1.63 5.00 10.01
N VAL A 128 1.19 5.76 11.03
CA VAL A 128 0.81 7.16 10.87
C VAL A 128 1.63 7.98 11.86
N ASN A 129 2.33 9.00 11.36
CA ASN A 129 3.19 9.86 12.16
C ASN A 129 2.57 11.26 12.36
N ASP A 130 3.30 12.15 13.03
CA ASP A 130 2.90 13.54 13.27
C ASP A 130 2.47 14.30 12.00
N ASP A 131 1.56 15.26 12.19
CA ASP A 131 0.97 16.17 11.21
C ASP A 131 0.08 15.52 10.12
N ILE A 132 -0.35 14.28 10.34
CA ILE A 132 -1.21 13.56 9.41
C ILE A 132 -2.70 13.63 9.81
N HIS A 133 -3.55 13.86 8.82
CA HIS A 133 -4.96 13.46 8.87
C HIS A 133 -5.18 12.21 8.01
N ALA A 134 -5.67 11.11 8.60
CA ALA A 134 -5.92 9.87 7.87
C ALA A 134 -7.33 9.35 8.10
N THR A 135 -8.02 8.98 7.02
CA THR A 135 -9.26 8.22 7.05
C THR A 135 -8.95 6.76 6.71
N ILE A 136 -9.24 5.83 7.63
CA ILE A 136 -8.97 4.40 7.46
C ILE A 136 -10.28 3.64 7.62
N ILE A 137 -10.80 3.09 6.52
CA ILE A 137 -12.15 2.52 6.48
C ILE A 137 -12.15 1.13 5.84
N ASN A 138 -12.87 0.19 6.45
CA ASN A 138 -13.10 -1.15 5.91
C ASN A 138 -11.79 -1.88 5.53
N CYS A 139 -10.76 -1.74 6.38
CA CYS A 139 -9.47 -2.36 6.19
C CYS A 139 -9.26 -3.56 7.12
N ASN A 140 -8.51 -4.55 6.65
CA ASN A 140 -8.11 -5.71 7.45
C ASN A 140 -6.60 -5.71 7.66
N LEU A 141 -6.16 -5.81 8.92
CA LEU A 141 -4.76 -5.78 9.34
C LEU A 141 -4.42 -7.16 9.93
N ILE A 142 -3.64 -7.97 9.22
CA ILE A 142 -3.55 -9.41 9.44
C ILE A 142 -2.09 -9.86 9.55
N ASP A 143 -1.77 -10.68 10.56
CA ASP A 143 -0.44 -11.31 10.69
C ASP A 143 0.75 -10.32 10.65
N ASN A 144 0.56 -9.08 11.15
CA ASN A 144 1.62 -8.05 11.18
C ASN A 144 2.30 -7.98 12.56
N THR A 145 3.48 -7.36 12.67
CA THR A 145 3.97 -7.00 14.02
C THR A 145 3.06 -5.95 14.63
N TYR A 146 2.80 -4.86 13.92
CA TYR A 146 1.86 -3.82 14.31
C TYR A 146 0.79 -3.68 13.23
N GLY A 147 -0.49 -3.82 13.58
CA GLY A 147 -1.59 -3.63 12.64
C GLY A 147 -1.71 -2.16 12.22
N LEU A 148 -2.12 -1.30 13.15
CA LEU A 148 -2.10 0.16 12.99
C LEU A 148 -1.34 0.77 14.17
N ALA A 149 -0.35 1.60 13.85
CA ALA A 149 0.48 2.29 14.82
C ALA A 149 0.45 3.80 14.58
N LEU A 150 0.10 4.56 15.63
CA LEU A 150 0.27 6.00 15.65
C LEU A 150 1.57 6.34 16.39
N VAL A 151 2.42 7.10 15.74
CA VAL A 151 3.76 7.50 16.22
C VAL A 151 3.84 9.01 16.25
N GLY A 152 3.67 9.59 17.44
CA GLY A 152 3.64 11.04 17.63
C GLY A 152 2.40 11.52 18.36
N GLU A 153 2.28 12.83 18.50
CA GLU A 153 1.23 13.49 19.29
C GLU A 153 0.24 14.27 18.42
N ASP A 154 0.62 14.67 17.21
CA ASP A 154 -0.16 15.59 16.37
C ASP A 154 -0.74 14.91 15.12
N THR A 155 -1.46 13.79 15.29
CA THR A 155 -2.18 13.12 14.19
C THR A 155 -3.67 12.93 14.51
N ASN A 156 -4.50 13.02 13.46
CA ASN A 156 -5.93 12.73 13.53
C ASN A 156 -6.29 11.57 12.61
N VAL A 157 -6.66 10.43 13.21
CA VAL A 157 -7.03 9.22 12.49
C VAL A 157 -8.50 8.86 12.72
N GLU A 158 -9.28 8.86 11.64
CA GLU A 158 -10.65 8.37 11.61
C GLU A 158 -10.67 6.90 11.21
N LEU A 159 -10.83 6.01 12.20
CA LEU A 159 -10.87 4.56 11.98
C LEU A 159 -12.30 4.02 12.06
N SER A 160 -12.78 3.36 11.00
CA SER A 160 -14.11 2.73 11.03
C SER A 160 -14.19 1.43 10.21
N TYR A 161 -15.02 0.49 10.67
CA TYR A 161 -15.25 -0.81 10.00
C TYR A 161 -13.97 -1.64 9.74
N CYS A 162 -12.90 -1.42 10.50
CA CYS A 162 -11.64 -2.12 10.34
C CYS A 162 -11.53 -3.31 11.29
N ASN A 163 -10.85 -4.37 10.83
CA ASN A 163 -10.57 -5.56 11.62
C ASN A 163 -9.06 -5.76 11.73
N ALA A 164 -8.62 -6.26 12.89
CA ALA A 164 -7.23 -6.61 13.10
C ALA A 164 -7.14 -7.93 13.88
N TRP A 165 -6.37 -8.89 13.37
CA TRP A 165 -6.16 -10.18 14.04
C TRP A 165 -4.80 -10.79 13.72
N ASN A 166 -4.33 -11.65 14.61
CA ASN A 166 -3.01 -12.29 14.56
C ASN A 166 -1.82 -11.33 14.44
N ASN A 167 -2.01 -10.04 14.72
CA ASN A 167 -0.90 -9.12 14.86
C ASN A 167 -0.30 -9.27 16.26
N ASP A 168 0.99 -8.97 16.43
CA ASP A 168 1.57 -8.86 17.78
C ASP A 168 0.86 -7.72 18.54
N TYR A 169 0.57 -6.62 17.85
CA TYR A 169 -0.19 -5.48 18.33
C TYR A 169 -1.23 -5.03 17.28
N ASN A 170 -2.52 -5.14 17.58
CA ASN A 170 -3.59 -4.75 16.63
C ASN A 170 -3.65 -3.24 16.39
N TYR A 171 -3.70 -2.45 17.48
CA TYR A 171 -3.80 -0.99 17.46
C TYR A 171 -2.88 -0.44 18.54
N MET A 172 -1.95 0.45 18.19
CA MET A 172 -0.98 1.01 19.12
C MET A 172 -0.90 2.53 18.97
N LEU A 173 -0.78 3.22 20.11
CA LEU A 173 -0.67 4.67 20.22
C LEU A 173 0.67 5.01 20.87
N ASN A 174 1.29 6.11 20.46
CA ASN A 174 2.54 6.64 21.00
C ASN A 174 3.68 5.62 20.98
N CYS A 175 3.83 4.90 19.87
CA CYS A 175 4.94 3.95 19.74
C CYS A 175 6.25 4.74 19.72
N VAL A 176 7.27 4.26 20.43
CA VAL A 176 8.62 4.79 20.28
C VAL A 176 9.19 4.19 19.00
N GLY A 177 9.43 5.04 18.00
CA GLY A 177 10.00 4.63 16.70
C GLY A 177 11.42 4.10 16.82
#